data_AF-A0ABD2T0G9-F1
#
_entry.id   AF-A0ABD2T0G9-F1
#
_cell.length_a   1.000
_cell.length_b   1.000
_cell.length_c   1.000
_cell.angle_alpha   90.00
_cell.angle_beta   90.00
_cell.angle_gamma   90.00
#
_symmetry.space_group_name_H-M   'P 1'
#
loop_
_entity.id
_entity.type
_entity.pdbx_description
1 polymer ?
#
loop_
_entity_poly.entity_id
_entity_poly.type
_entity_poly.pdbx_seq_one_letter_code
_entity_poly.pdbx_strand_id
1 'polypeptide(L)'
;MNRIRLCGILQRIALAYSVAAIIEINKTSPIQRLPTGWFSIFKLYSWQWVIGACVLVVYLATLYGTYVPDWNFVVQNPDNVDFGKTLTVTCNMRGNLDPPCNAVGYIDRQILGINHMYPRPTWKRSKACTKNSPYEGPVKDDAPSWC
;
A
#
# COMPACT_ATOMS: atom_id res chain seq x y z
N MET A 1 -3.39 12.35 23.08
CA MET A 1 -3.90 12.54 21.70
C MET A 1 -4.38 11.20 21.17
N ASN A 2 -5.67 11.07 20.86
CA ASN A 2 -6.23 9.83 20.32
C ASN A 2 -5.63 9.58 18.93
N ARG A 3 -4.82 8.54 18.79
CA ARG A 3 -4.20 8.17 17.51
C ARG A 3 -5.23 7.44 16.65
N ILE A 4 -5.95 8.18 15.81
CA ILE A 4 -6.87 7.58 14.85
C ILE A 4 -6.05 6.95 13.72
N ARG A 5 -6.14 5.63 13.60
CA ARG A 5 -5.53 4.89 12.49
C ARG A 5 -6.46 4.96 11.29
N LEU A 6 -6.15 5.86 10.36
CA LEU A 6 -6.85 6.00 9.09
C LEU A 6 -6.27 5.01 8.05
N CYS A 7 -7.08 4.60 7.08
CA CYS A 7 -6.69 3.76 5.94
C CYS A 7 -6.24 2.33 6.29
N GLY A 8 -6.86 1.71 7.30
CA GLY A 8 -6.68 0.29 7.60
C GLY A 8 -7.25 -0.63 6.50
N ILE A 9 -6.82 -1.89 6.48
CA ILE A 9 -7.20 -2.86 5.42
C ILE A 9 -8.72 -3.01 5.28
N LEU A 10 -9.45 -3.08 6.40
CA LEU A 10 -10.92 -3.19 6.40
C LEU A 10 -11.60 -1.95 5.80
N GLN A 11 -11.08 -0.75 6.07
CA GLN A 11 -11.64 0.49 5.54
C GLN A 11 -11.45 0.59 4.02
N ARG A 12 -10.29 0.16 3.51
CA ARG A 12 -10.01 0.14 2.06
C ARG A 12 -10.94 -0.82 1.32
N ILE A 13 -11.17 -2.02 1.88
CA ILE A 13 -12.10 -3.00 1.33
C ILE A 13 -13.54 -2.46 1.34
N ALA A 14 -13.99 -1.89 2.47
CA ALA A 14 -15.32 -1.33 2.60
C ALA A 14 -15.58 -0.23 1.54
N LEU A 15 -14.63 0.70 1.37
CA LEU A 15 -14.73 1.76 0.37
C LEU A 15 -14.83 1.21 -1.06
N ALA A 16 -14.03 0.20 -1.40
CA ALA A 16 -14.08 -0.44 -2.72
C ALA A 16 -15.46 -1.06 -3.00
N TYR A 17 -16.04 -1.78 -2.03
CA TYR A 17 -17.39 -2.33 -2.15
C TYR A 17 -18.46 -1.24 -2.22
N SER A 18 -18.32 -0.14 -1.46
CA SER A 18 -19.25 0.99 -1.56
C SER A 18 -19.25 1.61 -2.96
N VAL A 19 -18.07 1.82 -3.57
CA VAL A 19 -17.96 2.33 -4.93
C VAL A 19 -18.56 1.36 -5.94
N ALA A 20 -18.27 0.06 -5.83
CA ALA A 20 -18.83 -0.96 -6.70
C ALA A 20 -20.38 -1.00 -6.62
N ALA A 21 -20.93 -0.95 -5.41
CA ALA A 21 -22.38 -0.92 -5.19
C ALA A 21 -23.04 0.32 -5.79
N ILE A 22 -22.43 1.51 -5.65
CA ILE A 22 -22.94 2.74 -6.27
C ILE A 22 -22.93 2.62 -7.80
N ILE A 23 -21.87 2.05 -8.39
CA ILE A 23 -21.80 1.82 -9.85
C ILE A 23 -22.90 0.86 -10.30
N GLU A 24 -23.15 -0.20 -9.53
CA GLU A 24 -24.16 -1.22 -9.84
C GLU A 24 -25.58 -0.66 -9.78
N ILE A 25 -25.92 0.11 -8.73
CA ILE A 25 -27.22 0.76 -8.58
C ILE A 25 -27.52 1.70 -9.76
N ASN A 26 -26.52 2.50 -10.18
CA ASN A 26 -26.68 3.44 -11.29
C ASN A 26 -26.81 2.76 -12.66
N LYS A 27 -26.39 1.49 -12.78
CA LYS A 27 -26.43 0.72 -14.03
C LYS A 27 -27.59 -0.28 -14.10
N THR A 28 -28.59 -0.17 -13.21
CA THR A 28 -29.75 -1.08 -13.16
C THR A 28 -30.36 -1.23 -14.56
N SER A 29 -30.01 -2.34 -15.20
CA SER A 29 -30.47 -2.71 -16.53
C SER A 29 -31.72 -3.57 -16.32
N PRO A 30 -32.78 -3.41 -17.14
CA PRO A 30 -33.96 -4.24 -17.02
C PRO A 30 -33.55 -5.71 -17.16
N ILE A 31 -34.16 -6.57 -16.33
CA ILE A 31 -33.91 -8.03 -16.24
C ILE A 31 -33.92 -8.63 -17.66
N GLN A 32 -32.75 -8.69 -18.29
CA GLN A 32 -32.57 -9.29 -19.60
C GLN A 32 -32.13 -10.73 -19.36
N ARG A 33 -33.03 -11.64 -19.76
CA ARG A 33 -32.95 -13.10 -19.74
C ARG A 33 -31.50 -13.61 -19.63
N LEU A 34 -31.21 -14.40 -18.59
CA LEU A 34 -29.93 -15.09 -18.41
C LEU A 34 -29.55 -15.78 -19.74
N PRO A 35 -28.48 -15.34 -20.43
CA PRO A 35 -28.14 -15.95 -21.69
C PRO A 35 -27.38 -17.26 -21.42
N THR A 36 -27.82 -18.33 -22.07
CA THR A 36 -27.29 -19.69 -21.88
C THR A 36 -25.97 -19.85 -22.64
N GLY A 37 -24.83 -19.63 -21.99
CA GLY A 37 -23.49 -19.86 -22.58
C GLY A 37 -22.34 -19.35 -21.71
N TRP A 38 -21.17 -20.01 -21.73
CA TRP A 38 -20.01 -19.66 -20.89
C TRP A 38 -19.53 -18.20 -21.05
N PHE A 39 -19.67 -17.62 -22.25
CA PHE A 39 -19.30 -16.22 -22.53
C PHE A 39 -20.39 -15.20 -22.19
N SER A 40 -21.57 -15.65 -21.76
CA SER A 40 -22.70 -14.75 -21.55
C SER A 40 -22.50 -13.81 -20.37
N ILE A 41 -21.82 -14.28 -19.32
CA ILE A 41 -21.45 -13.49 -18.14
C ILE A 41 -20.50 -12.36 -18.54
N PHE A 42 -19.48 -12.66 -19.36
CA PHE A 42 -18.57 -11.63 -19.87
C PHE A 42 -19.31 -10.58 -20.69
N LYS A 43 -20.26 -11.00 -21.52
CA LYS A 43 -21.06 -10.09 -22.35
C LYS A 43 -21.98 -9.20 -21.50
N LEU A 44 -22.65 -9.78 -20.49
CA LEU A 44 -23.57 -9.10 -19.56
C LEU A 44 -22.84 -8.06 -18.70
N TYR A 45 -21.66 -8.40 -18.20
CA TYR A 45 -20.86 -7.53 -17.34
C TYR A 45 -19.70 -6.83 -18.06
N SER A 46 -19.76 -6.71 -19.40
CA SER A 46 -18.64 -6.19 -20.22
C SER A 46 -18.12 -4.84 -19.70
N TRP A 47 -19.02 -3.93 -19.32
CA TRP A 47 -18.64 -2.61 -18.78
C TRP A 47 -17.92 -2.68 -17.44
N GLN A 48 -18.29 -3.62 -16.56
CA GLN A 48 -17.60 -3.80 -15.28
C GLN A 48 -16.18 -4.34 -15.50
N TRP A 49 -16.01 -5.28 -16.43
CA TRP A 49 -14.69 -5.78 -16.84
C TRP A 49 -13.80 -4.69 -17.43
N VAL A 50 -14.35 -3.82 -18.29
CA VAL A 50 -13.60 -2.67 -18.84
C VAL A 50 -13.15 -1.72 -17.73
N ILE A 51 -14.05 -1.34 -16.81
CA ILE A 51 -13.69 -0.47 -15.67
C ILE A 51 -12.63 -1.15 -14.80
N GLY A 52 -12.79 -2.44 -14.48
CA GLY A 52 -11.81 -3.21 -13.72
C GLY A 52 -10.44 -3.25 -14.39
N ALA A 53 -10.40 -3.47 -15.70
CA ALA A 53 -9.17 -3.43 -16.49
C ALA A 53 -8.52 -2.04 -16.48
N CYS A 54 -9.31 -0.97 -16.64
CA CYS A 54 -8.80 0.41 -16.53
C CYS A 54 -8.19 0.68 -15.15
N VAL A 55 -8.86 0.29 -14.06
CA VAL A 55 -8.35 0.44 -12.70
C VAL A 55 -7.06 -0.35 -12.51
N LEU A 56 -7.00 -1.59 -13.01
CA LEU A 56 -5.79 -2.43 -12.94
C LEU A 56 -4.62 -1.79 -13.69
N VAL A 57 -4.85 -1.27 -14.90
CA VAL A 57 -3.82 -0.59 -15.69
C VAL A 57 -3.30 0.63 -14.96
N VAL A 58 -4.19 1.48 -14.41
CA VAL A 58 -3.78 2.66 -13.62
C VAL A 58 -3.02 2.23 -12.36
N TYR A 59 -3.46 1.18 -11.68
CA TYR A 59 -2.78 0.65 -10.51
C TYR A 59 -1.37 0.18 -10.84
N LEU A 60 -1.19 -0.62 -11.89
CA LEU A 60 0.12 -1.11 -12.31
C LEU A 60 1.01 0.03 -12.81
N ALA A 61 0.46 0.97 -13.58
CA ALA A 61 1.19 2.13 -14.08
C ALA A 61 1.69 3.01 -12.94
N THR A 62 0.87 3.23 -11.90
CA THR A 62 1.30 3.99 -10.72
C THR A 62 2.29 3.18 -9.89
N LEU A 63 2.03 1.91 -9.60
CA LEU A 63 2.91 1.04 -8.80
C LEU A 63 4.33 0.95 -9.38
N TYR A 64 4.46 0.73 -10.69
CA TYR A 64 5.75 0.56 -11.35
C TYR A 64 6.33 1.84 -11.95
N GLY A 65 5.49 2.82 -12.28
CA GLY A 65 5.91 4.07 -12.91
C GLY A 65 6.34 5.16 -11.93
N THR A 66 5.82 5.18 -10.70
CA THR A 66 6.18 6.22 -9.74
C THR A 66 7.62 6.05 -9.26
N TYR A 67 8.35 7.16 -9.27
CA TYR A 67 9.69 7.24 -8.71
C TYR A 67 9.63 7.51 -7.22
N VAL A 68 10.38 6.71 -6.46
CA VAL A 68 10.49 6.82 -5.00
C VAL A 68 11.87 7.42 -4.66
N PRO A 69 11.92 8.68 -4.21
CA PRO A 69 13.16 9.30 -3.76
C PRO A 69 13.59 8.78 -2.38
N ASP A 70 14.84 9.05 -2.04
CA ASP A 70 15.36 8.84 -0.69
C ASP A 70 14.62 9.71 0.31
N TRP A 71 14.46 9.21 1.54
CA TRP A 71 13.65 9.87 2.55
C TRP A 71 14.18 9.57 3.95
N ASN A 72 13.90 10.50 4.86
CA ASN A 72 14.42 10.46 6.22
C ASN A 72 13.27 10.40 7.23
N PHE A 73 13.51 9.75 8.36
CA PHE A 73 12.57 9.74 9.47
C PHE A 73 13.28 9.71 10.82
N VAL A 74 12.58 10.20 11.85
CA VAL A 74 13.08 10.22 13.22
C VAL A 74 12.51 9.03 13.98
N VAL A 75 13.39 8.29 14.65
CA VAL A 75 12.95 7.15 15.48
C VAL A 75 12.28 7.67 16.75
N GLN A 76 10.98 7.44 16.88
CA GLN A 76 10.17 7.87 18.03
C GLN A 76 9.99 6.77 19.10
N ASN A 77 10.67 5.63 18.97
CA ASN A 77 10.54 4.54 19.95
C ASN A 77 11.55 4.72 21.11
N PRO A 78 11.12 5.02 22.35
CA PRO A 78 12.01 5.28 23.48
C PRO A 78 12.84 4.06 23.89
N ASP A 79 12.38 2.85 23.58
CA ASP A 79 13.08 1.59 23.90
C ASP A 79 14.19 1.26 22.88
N ASN A 80 14.35 2.07 21.83
CA ASN A 80 15.32 1.83 20.77
C ASN A 80 16.60 2.64 21.03
N VAL A 81 17.75 2.03 20.76
CA VAL A 81 19.09 2.65 20.87
C VAL A 81 19.23 3.89 19.98
N ASP A 82 18.45 3.95 18.90
CA ASP A 82 18.42 5.07 17.95
C ASP A 82 17.35 6.12 18.24
N PHE A 83 16.75 6.12 19.44
CA PHE A 83 15.73 7.11 19.80
C PHE A 83 16.21 8.54 19.53
N GLY A 84 15.40 9.32 18.82
CA GLY A 84 15.71 10.71 18.44
C GLY A 84 16.72 10.87 17.30
N LYS A 85 17.31 9.79 16.78
CA LYS A 85 18.17 9.86 15.58
C LYS A 85 17.33 9.96 14.31
N THR A 86 17.86 10.71 13.34
CA THR A 86 17.32 10.75 11.98
C THR A 86 18.00 9.67 11.15
N LEU A 87 17.22 8.70 10.69
CA LEU A 87 17.68 7.64 9.79
C LEU A 87 17.29 7.99 8.36
N THR A 88 18.19 7.70 7.42
CA THR A 88 18.00 7.92 5.99
C THR A 88 17.81 6.58 5.32
N VAL A 89 16.73 6.43 4.54
CA VAL A 89 16.48 5.23 3.74
C VAL A 89 16.79 5.56 2.29
N THR A 90 17.74 4.82 1.73
CA THR A 90 18.11 4.93 0.32
C THR A 90 17.25 4.01 -0.52
N CYS A 91 16.45 4.59 -1.41
CA CYS A 91 15.58 3.90 -2.35
C CYS A 91 15.97 4.25 -3.79
N ASN A 92 15.99 5.55 -4.13
CA ASN A 92 16.31 6.12 -5.44
C ASN A 92 15.96 5.23 -6.66
N MET A 93 14.71 4.75 -6.75
CA MET A 93 14.33 3.77 -7.78
C MET A 93 12.83 3.78 -8.12
N ARG A 94 12.47 3.04 -9.18
CA ARG A 94 11.07 2.82 -9.63
C ARG A 94 10.72 1.34 -9.54
N GLY A 95 9.46 1.05 -9.25
CA GLY A 95 8.93 -0.32 -9.30
C GLY A 95 9.50 -1.29 -8.26
N ASN A 96 10.19 -0.79 -7.23
CA ASN A 96 10.58 -1.64 -6.10
C ASN A 96 9.37 -1.91 -5.20
N LEU A 97 9.22 -3.16 -4.78
CA LEU A 97 8.17 -3.62 -3.87
C LEU A 97 8.67 -3.77 -2.43
N ASP A 98 9.94 -3.43 -2.17
CA ASP A 98 10.50 -3.44 -0.82
C ASP A 98 9.70 -2.53 0.11
N PRO A 99 9.47 -2.93 1.37
CA PRO A 99 8.54 -2.25 2.27
C PRO A 99 8.75 -0.72 2.40
N PRO A 100 9.98 -0.21 2.54
CA PRO A 100 10.20 1.24 2.68
C PRO A 100 10.34 2.00 1.34
N CYS A 101 10.60 1.27 0.25
CA CYS A 101 10.85 1.83 -1.09
C CYS A 101 9.71 1.62 -2.08
N ASN A 102 8.57 1.13 -1.61
CA ASN A 102 7.36 0.96 -2.41
C ASN A 102 6.66 2.31 -2.69
N ALA A 103 6.21 2.45 -3.94
CA ALA A 103 5.33 3.51 -4.44
C ALA A 103 4.14 3.83 -3.52
N VAL A 104 3.44 2.80 -3.03
CA VAL A 104 2.26 2.98 -2.16
C VAL A 104 2.66 3.66 -0.85
N GLY A 105 3.76 3.20 -0.24
CA GLY A 105 4.29 3.82 0.98
C GLY A 105 4.79 5.25 0.74
N TYR A 106 5.33 5.53 -0.46
CA TYR A 106 5.68 6.89 -0.85
C TYR A 106 4.47 7.82 -0.90
N ILE A 107 3.40 7.43 -1.59
CA ILE A 107 2.17 8.23 -1.67
C ILE A 107 1.53 8.41 -0.28
N ASP A 108 1.45 7.34 0.52
CA ASP A 108 0.89 7.40 1.87
C ASP A 108 1.65 8.40 2.76
N ARG A 109 2.99 8.52 2.62
CA ARG A 109 3.78 9.55 3.33
C ARG A 109 3.46 10.97 2.89
N GLN A 110 3.25 11.19 1.59
CA GLN A 110 2.96 12.53 1.07
C GLN A 110 1.58 13.02 1.51
N ILE A 111 0.61 12.10 1.62
CA ILE A 111 -0.78 12.44 1.96
C ILE A 111 -1.00 12.46 3.47
N LEU A 112 -0.57 11.42 4.19
CA LEU A 112 -0.85 11.26 5.63
C LEU A 112 0.29 11.77 6.52
N GLY A 113 1.48 11.96 5.97
CA GLY A 113 2.68 12.40 6.68
C GLY A 113 3.47 11.25 7.33
N ILE A 114 4.77 11.46 7.47
CA ILE A 114 5.72 10.46 8.03
C ILE A 114 5.41 10.13 9.50
N ASN A 115 4.93 11.11 10.27
CA ASN A 115 4.59 10.93 11.69
C ASN A 115 3.36 10.03 11.92
N HIS A 116 2.43 9.99 10.95
CA HIS A 116 1.25 9.13 11.01
C HIS A 116 1.61 7.69 10.65
N MET A 117 2.39 7.51 9.59
CA MET A 117 2.67 6.19 9.02
C MET A 117 3.83 5.46 9.69
N TYR A 118 4.85 6.19 10.19
CA TYR A 118 6.10 5.60 10.68
C TYR A 118 6.52 5.99 12.11
N PRO A 119 5.62 5.99 13.11
CA PRO A 119 6.04 6.14 14.50
C PRO A 119 6.85 4.93 15.00
N ARG A 120 6.60 3.72 14.44
CA ARG A 120 7.34 2.48 14.71
C ARG A 120 7.49 1.68 13.41
N PRO A 121 8.64 1.78 12.71
CA PRO A 121 8.83 1.16 11.41
C PRO A 121 8.87 -0.37 11.51
N THR A 122 7.80 -1.05 11.11
CA THR A 122 7.66 -2.51 11.27
C THR A 122 8.66 -3.32 10.43
N TRP A 123 9.16 -2.78 9.31
CA TRP A 123 10.16 -3.48 8.49
C TRP A 123 11.52 -3.61 9.18
N LYS A 124 11.86 -2.75 10.15
CA LYS A 124 13.09 -2.90 10.95
C LYS A 124 13.12 -4.20 11.76
N ARG A 125 11.95 -4.77 12.04
CA ARG A 125 11.78 -6.05 12.73
C ARG A 125 11.88 -7.25 11.77
N SER A 126 12.05 -7.01 10.48
CA SER A 126 12.17 -8.07 9.48
C SER A 126 13.47 -8.85 9.65
N LYS A 127 13.47 -10.12 9.21
CA LYS A 127 14.67 -10.96 9.18
C LYS A 127 15.79 -10.38 8.31
N ALA A 128 15.47 -9.50 7.36
CA ALA A 128 16.45 -8.79 6.55
C ALA A 128 17.23 -7.75 7.37
N CYS A 129 16.53 -7.01 8.24
CA CYS A 129 17.17 -5.93 9.00
C CYS A 129 17.77 -6.38 10.33
N THR A 130 17.19 -7.37 11.04
CA THR A 130 17.65 -7.73 12.38
C THR A 130 17.70 -9.24 12.64
N LYS A 131 18.64 -9.69 13.47
CA LYS A 131 18.72 -11.08 13.96
C LYS A 131 17.60 -11.40 14.97
N ASN A 132 17.05 -10.39 15.63
CA ASN A 132 16.04 -10.54 16.68
C ASN A 132 14.60 -10.65 16.14
N SER A 133 14.43 -10.75 14.82
CA SER A 133 13.11 -10.89 14.19
C SER A 133 12.32 -12.02 14.86
N PRO A 134 11.07 -11.78 15.32
CA PRO A 134 10.20 -10.67 14.93
C PRO A 134 10.28 -9.44 15.84
N TYR A 135 11.22 -9.35 16.78
CA TYR A 135 11.38 -8.22 17.69
C TYR A 135 12.31 -7.15 17.11
N GLU A 136 12.27 -5.94 17.69
CA GLU A 136 13.25 -4.91 17.36
C GLU A 136 14.62 -5.31 17.93
N GLY A 137 15.68 -4.92 17.22
CA GLY A 137 17.05 -5.21 17.59
C GLY A 137 18.01 -4.41 16.72
N PRO A 138 19.32 -4.54 16.96
CA PRO A 138 20.32 -3.87 16.14
C PRO A 138 20.18 -4.29 14.67
N VAL A 139 20.44 -3.33 13.78
CA VAL A 139 20.51 -3.59 12.33
C VAL A 139 21.72 -4.48 12.08
N LYS A 140 21.58 -5.47 11.20
CA LYS A 140 22.68 -6.37 10.83
C LYS A 140 23.74 -5.62 10.02
N ASP A 141 24.98 -6.06 10.14
CA ASP A 141 26.10 -5.50 9.36
C ASP A 141 25.93 -5.75 7.84
N ASP A 142 25.26 -6.85 7.47
CA ASP A 142 24.95 -7.25 6.09
C ASP A 142 23.53 -6.87 5.65
N ALA A 143 22.87 -5.96 6.38
CA ALA A 143 21.50 -5.55 6.06
C ALA A 143 21.45 -4.80 4.71
N PRO A 144 20.35 -4.95 3.94
CA PRO A 144 20.14 -4.15 2.74
C PRO A 144 20.04 -2.67 3.09
N SER A 145 20.42 -1.79 2.15
CA SER A 145 20.51 -0.33 2.34
C SER A 145 19.17 0.37 2.65
N TRP A 146 18.06 -0.36 2.57
CA TRP A 146 16.74 0.13 2.92
C TRP A 146 16.34 -0.16 4.38
N CYS A 147 17.17 -0.94 5.10
CA CYS A 147 17.20 -0.99 6.55
C CYS A 147 18.02 0.21 7.09
#